data_AF-A0A0K8RJZ7-F1
#
_entry.id   AF-A0A0K8RJZ7-F1
#
_cell.length_a   1.000
_cell.length_b   1.000
_cell.length_c   1.000
_cell.angle_alpha   90.00
_cell.angle_beta   90.00
_cell.angle_gamma   90.00
#
_symmetry.space_group_name_H-M   'P 1'
#
loop_
_entity.id
_entity.type
_entity.pdbx_description
1 polymer ?
#
loop_
_entity_poly.entity_id
_entity_poly.type
_entity_poly.pdbx_seq_one_letter_code
_entity_poly.pdbx_strand_id
1 'polypeptide(L)'
;MPKEESTRKLLLTLHDKTKYVLHYRFLKLYIQLGLEVTKIHRVLKFSQRAFLREFIDFNHQLRQQATNSFQKNLSKLFMNSIYGKTIENARKHGHITTVR
;
A
#
# COMPACT_ATOMS: atom_id res chain seq x y z
N MET A 1 21.75 25.29 -12.65
CA MET A 1 20.70 24.25 -12.62
C MET A 1 20.59 23.73 -11.19
N PRO A 2 19.38 23.54 -10.63
CA PRO A 2 19.25 23.02 -9.27
C PRO A 2 19.92 21.66 -9.20
N LYS A 3 20.76 21.47 -8.19
CA LYS A 3 21.52 20.24 -7.95
C LYS A 3 20.52 19.19 -7.49
N GLU A 4 20.19 18.21 -8.33
CA GLU A 4 19.25 17.16 -7.95
C GLU A 4 19.78 16.41 -6.72
N GLU A 5 19.03 16.43 -5.62
CA GLU A 5 19.32 15.59 -4.47
C GLU A 5 19.07 14.12 -4.82
N SER A 6 20.08 13.28 -4.56
CA SER A 6 19.99 11.82 -4.72
C SER A 6 18.94 11.27 -3.76
N THR A 7 17.74 11.04 -4.28
CA THR A 7 16.63 10.42 -3.56
C THR A 7 16.46 8.98 -4.03
N ARG A 8 16.16 8.05 -3.11
CA ARG A 8 15.85 6.67 -3.47
C ARG A 8 14.50 6.63 -4.19
N LYS A 9 14.54 6.56 -5.52
CA LYS A 9 13.37 6.40 -6.38
C LYS A 9 13.02 4.91 -6.49
N LEU A 10 11.73 4.60 -6.53
CA LEU A 10 11.26 3.27 -6.93
C LEU A 10 11.42 3.16 -8.45
N LEU A 11 12.33 2.30 -8.90
CA LEU A 11 12.60 2.08 -10.31
C LEU A 11 12.17 0.67 -10.72
N LEU A 12 11.52 0.56 -11.87
CA LEU A 12 11.11 -0.70 -12.50
C LEU A 12 12.28 -1.33 -13.25
N THR A 13 13.39 -1.58 -12.57
CA THR A 13 14.57 -2.21 -13.16
C THR A 13 14.53 -3.72 -12.96
N LEU A 14 14.99 -4.47 -13.98
CA LEU A 14 15.20 -5.92 -13.93
C LEU A 14 16.51 -6.33 -13.26
N HIS A 15 17.27 -5.37 -12.72
CA HIS A 15 18.48 -5.68 -11.95
C HIS A 15 18.17 -6.52 -10.72
N ASP A 16 19.15 -7.34 -10.34
CA ASP A 16 19.12 -8.15 -9.14
C ASP A 16 18.73 -7.34 -7.91
N LYS A 17 17.76 -7.87 -7.17
CA LYS A 17 17.23 -7.25 -5.96
C LYS A 17 17.83 -7.92 -4.74
N THR A 18 18.63 -7.19 -3.97
CA THR A 18 19.21 -7.68 -2.71
C THR A 18 18.44 -7.13 -1.51
N LYS A 19 18.17 -7.98 -0.51
CA LYS A 19 17.43 -7.62 0.72
C LYS A 19 16.08 -6.92 0.46
N TYR A 20 15.42 -7.24 -0.66
CA TYR A 20 14.15 -6.63 -1.04
C TYR A 20 13.00 -7.23 -0.24
N VAL A 21 12.08 -6.36 0.22
CA VAL A 21 10.90 -6.77 0.99
C VAL A 21 9.73 -6.92 0.02
N LEU A 22 9.15 -8.11 -0.03
CA LEU A 22 8.06 -8.43 -0.95
C LEU A 22 6.96 -9.23 -0.23
N HIS A 23 5.71 -8.98 -0.62
CA HIS A 23 4.58 -9.80 -0.17
C HIS A 23 4.54 -11.15 -0.89
N TYR A 24 4.16 -12.23 -0.20
CA TYR A 24 4.23 -13.59 -0.73
C TYR A 24 3.45 -13.79 -2.06
N ARG A 25 2.33 -13.08 -2.25
CA ARG A 25 1.53 -13.16 -3.49
C ARG A 25 2.31 -12.68 -4.71
N PHE A 26 3.05 -11.57 -4.57
CA PHE A 26 3.90 -11.09 -5.64
C PHE A 26 5.10 -12.00 -5.86
N LEU A 27 5.68 -12.54 -4.78
CA LEU A 27 6.77 -13.51 -4.91
C LEU A 27 6.33 -14.74 -5.70
N LYS A 28 5.15 -15.29 -5.41
CA LYS A 28 4.57 -16.42 -6.15
C LYS A 28 4.39 -16.09 -7.63
N LEU A 29 3.85 -14.91 -7.95
CA LEU A 29 3.71 -14.45 -9.32
C LEU A 29 5.07 -14.32 -10.02
N TYR A 30 6.06 -13.71 -9.37
CA TYR A 30 7.37 -13.49 -9.99
C TYR A 30 8.11 -14.80 -10.25
N ILE A 31 8.01 -15.78 -9.36
CA ILE A 31 8.55 -17.12 -9.60
C ILE A 31 7.90 -17.76 -10.84
N GLN A 32 6.58 -17.60 -11.02
CA GLN A 32 5.89 -18.09 -12.23
C GLN A 32 6.35 -17.37 -13.50
N LEU A 33 6.79 -16.11 -13.39
CA LEU A 33 7.34 -15.33 -14.49
C LEU A 33 8.84 -15.58 -14.73
N GLY A 34 9.48 -16.48 -13.97
CA GLY A 34 10.88 -16.85 -14.13
C GLY A 34 11.86 -16.16 -13.17
N LEU A 35 11.38 -15.47 -12.12
CA LEU A 35 12.26 -14.94 -11.07
C LEU A 35 12.85 -16.09 -10.24
N GLU A 36 14.17 -16.19 -10.24
CA GLU A 36 14.89 -17.14 -9.40
C GLU A 36 15.21 -16.54 -8.01
N VAL A 37 14.84 -17.27 -6.95
CA VAL A 37 15.09 -16.86 -5.57
C VAL A 37 16.40 -17.49 -5.09
N THR A 38 17.42 -16.67 -4.88
CA THR A 38 18.74 -17.15 -4.42
C THR A 38 18.83 -17.33 -2.91
N LYS A 39 18.25 -16.38 -2.13
CA LYS A 39 18.33 -16.40 -0.66
C LYS A 39 17.15 -15.70 0.01
N ILE A 40 16.57 -16.35 1.02
CA ILE A 40 15.56 -15.76 1.90
C ILE A 40 16.24 -15.28 3.18
N HIS A 41 16.16 -13.98 3.46
CA HIS A 41 16.81 -13.39 4.64
C HIS A 41 15.91 -13.35 5.87
N ARG A 42 14.61 -13.06 5.69
CA ARG A 42 13.62 -12.88 6.77
C ARG A 42 12.24 -13.25 6.26
N VAL A 43 11.40 -13.79 7.13
CA VAL A 43 10.00 -14.14 6.83
C VAL A 43 9.10 -13.55 7.92
N LEU A 44 8.03 -12.87 7.50
CA LEU A 44 6.96 -12.44 8.39
C LEU A 44 5.75 -13.35 8.17
N LYS A 45 5.34 -14.08 9.21
CA LYS A 45 4.12 -14.91 9.19
C LYS A 45 2.97 -14.15 9.84
N PHE A 46 1.82 -14.15 9.20
CA PHE A 46 0.64 -13.45 9.68
C PHE A 46 -0.64 -14.09 9.14
N SER A 47 -1.74 -13.92 9.87
CA SER A 47 -3.08 -14.28 9.41
C SER A 47 -3.73 -13.09 8.71
N GLN A 48 -4.42 -13.34 7.61
CA GLN A 48 -5.12 -12.31 6.83
C GLN A 48 -6.63 -12.58 6.88
N ARG A 49 -7.42 -11.53 7.15
CA ARG A 49 -8.88 -11.56 7.05
C ARG A 49 -9.38 -10.34 6.29
N ALA A 50 -10.51 -10.46 5.62
CA ALA A 50 -11.14 -9.37 4.87
C ALA A 50 -11.96 -8.44 5.80
N PHE A 51 -11.34 -7.85 6.83
CA PHE A 51 -12.04 -7.07 7.86
C PHE A 51 -12.69 -5.78 7.35
N LEU A 52 -12.24 -5.24 6.21
CA LEU A 52 -12.85 -4.05 5.57
C LEU A 52 -13.95 -4.42 4.58
N ARG A 53 -14.23 -5.70 4.36
CA ARG A 53 -15.17 -6.15 3.32
C ARG A 53 -16.56 -5.55 3.52
N GLU A 54 -17.13 -5.70 4.71
CA GLU A 54 -18.48 -5.21 5.02
C GLU A 54 -18.58 -3.69 4.81
N PHE A 55 -17.55 -2.95 5.22
CA PHE A 55 -17.49 -1.50 5.00
C PHE A 55 -17.45 -1.13 3.51
N ILE A 56 -16.62 -1.83 2.72
CA ILE A 56 -16.49 -1.58 1.29
C ILE A 56 -17.80 -1.93 0.58
N ASP A 57 -18.38 -3.08 0.89
CA ASP A 57 -19.64 -3.56 0.31
C ASP A 57 -20.78 -2.57 0.62
N PHE A 58 -20.86 -2.08 1.86
CA PHE A 58 -21.81 -1.04 2.26
C PHE A 58 -21.65 0.26 1.45
N ASN A 59 -20.43 0.79 1.34
CA ASN A 59 -20.18 2.02 0.57
C ASN A 59 -20.41 1.82 -0.94
N HIS A 60 -20.16 0.61 -1.45
CA HIS A 60 -20.45 0.26 -2.84
C HIS A 60 -21.96 0.22 -3.11
N GLN A 61 -22.76 -0.28 -2.17
CA GLN A 61 -24.23 -0.23 -2.25
C GLN A 61 -24.75 1.21 -2.18
N LEU A 62 -24.29 2.01 -1.22
CA LEU A 62 -24.64 3.44 -1.13
C LEU A 62 -24.31 4.19 -2.42
N ARG A 63 -23.15 3.91 -3.02
CA ARG A 63 -22.75 4.54 -4.28
C ARG A 63 -23.65 4.15 -5.45
N GLN A 64 -24.10 2.89 -5.50
CA GLN A 64 -25.03 2.43 -6.54
C GLN A 64 -26.41 3.08 -6.40
N GLN A 65 -26.89 3.25 -5.17
CA GLN A 65 -28.20 3.83 -4.86
C GLN A 65 -28.22 5.37 -4.93
N ALA A 66 -27.05 6.01 -4.95
CA ALA A 66 -26.94 7.46 -4.95
C ALA A 66 -27.58 8.09 -6.19
N THR A 67 -28.51 9.01 -5.97
CA THR A 67 -29.22 9.75 -7.01
C THR A 67 -28.48 11.03 -7.42
N ASN A 68 -27.71 11.60 -6.49
CA ASN A 68 -26.96 12.84 -6.71
C ASN A 68 -25.45 12.61 -6.80
N SER A 69 -24.75 13.57 -7.43
CA SER A 69 -23.29 13.53 -7.59
C SER A 69 -22.55 13.63 -6.25
N PHE A 70 -23.13 14.35 -5.28
CA PHE A 70 -22.57 14.55 -3.96
C PHE A 70 -22.40 13.23 -3.19
N GLN A 71 -23.45 12.42 -3.08
CA GLN A 71 -23.45 11.12 -2.40
C GLN A 71 -22.47 10.15 -3.07
N LYS A 72 -22.43 10.12 -4.41
CA LYS A 72 -21.44 9.30 -5.15
C LYS A 72 -20.01 9.70 -4.81
N ASN A 73 -19.74 11.01 -4.73
CA ASN A 73 -18.42 11.53 -4.37
C ASN A 73 -18.07 11.23 -2.91
N LEU A 74 -19.04 11.31 -2.01
CA LEU A 74 -18.84 11.02 -0.59
C LEU A 74 -18.51 9.55 -0.34
N SER A 75 -19.26 8.60 -0.92
CA SER A 75 -18.95 7.17 -0.81
C SER A 75 -17.59 6.82 -1.41
N LYS A 76 -17.21 7.49 -2.51
CA LYS A 76 -15.85 7.37 -3.10
C LYS A 76 -14.79 7.87 -2.12
N LEU A 77 -15.03 9.03 -1.49
CA LEU A 77 -14.10 9.65 -0.56
C LEU A 77 -13.84 8.72 0.63
N PHE A 78 -14.87 8.13 1.21
CA PHE A 78 -14.72 7.22 2.35
C PHE A 78 -13.88 5.98 2.04
N MET A 79 -14.11 5.35 0.89
CA MET A 79 -13.29 4.21 0.47
C MET A 79 -11.82 4.61 0.24
N ASN A 80 -11.60 5.74 -0.43
CA ASN A 80 -10.25 6.23 -0.74
C ASN A 80 -9.51 6.72 0.50
N SER A 81 -10.20 7.39 1.43
CA SER A 81 -9.59 7.97 2.64
C SER A 81 -9.12 6.88 3.59
N ILE A 82 -9.89 5.80 3.77
CA ILE A 82 -9.46 4.66 4.58
C ILE A 82 -8.21 4.02 3.99
N TYR A 83 -8.18 3.78 2.67
CA TYR A 83 -6.99 3.26 2.01
C TYR A 83 -5.78 4.17 2.27
N GLY A 84 -5.91 5.47 2.01
CA GLY A 84 -4.84 6.45 2.25
C GLY A 84 -4.38 6.45 3.71
N LYS A 85 -5.31 6.37 4.67
CA LYS A 85 -5.01 6.33 6.10
C LYS A 85 -4.22 5.08 6.50
N THR A 86 -4.51 3.93 5.89
CA THR A 86 -3.80 2.67 6.21
C THR A 86 -2.34 2.63 5.73
N ILE A 87 -1.99 3.41 4.70
CA ILE A 87 -0.63 3.49 4.16
C ILE A 87 0.09 4.78 4.58
N GLU A 88 -0.54 5.59 5.42
CA GLU A 88 0.00 6.87 5.86
C GLU A 88 1.25 6.67 6.74
N ASN A 89 2.26 7.51 6.53
CA ASN A 89 3.43 7.55 7.41
C ASN A 89 3.10 8.33 8.69
N ALA A 90 2.77 7.61 9.76
CA ALA A 90 2.44 8.19 11.06
C ALA A 90 3.56 9.09 11.64
N ARG A 91 4.84 8.83 11.31
CA ARG A 91 5.97 9.60 11.84
C ARG A 91 6.03 11.05 11.35
N LYS A 92 5.32 11.38 10.26
CA LYS A 92 5.25 12.76 9.76
C LYS A 92 4.31 13.66 10.57
N HIS A 93 3.41 13.08 11.36
CA HIS A 93 2.36 13.82 12.08
C HIS A 93 2.59 13.86 13.60
N GLY A 94 3.58 13.12 14.12
CA GLY A 94 3.96 13.18 15.53
C GLY A 94 4.94 14.31 15.79
N HIS A 95 4.62 15.19 16.76
CA HIS A 95 5.58 16.16 17.29
C HIS A 95 6.60 15.40 18.15
N ILE A 96 7.66 14.89 17.53
CA ILE A 96 8.70 14.13 18.23
C ILE A 96 9.68 15.15 18.85
N THR A 97 9.43 15.52 20.10
CA THR A 97 10.43 16.24 20.90
C THR A 97 11.47 15.23 21.35
N THR A 98 12.66 15.25 20.73
CA THR A 98 13.80 14.47 21.23
C THR A 98 14.25 15.09 22.54
N VAL A 99 13.93 14.44 23.66
CA VAL A 99 14.53 14.78 24.96
C VAL A 99 15.87 14.06 25.03
N ARG A 100 16.95 14.83 25.21
CA ARG A 100 18.31 14.31 25.43
C ARG A 100 18.49 13.92 26.89
#